data_AF-A0A369BTE7-F1
#
_entry.id   AF-A0A369BTE7-F1
#
_cell.length_a   1.000
_cell.length_b   1.000
_cell.length_c   1.000
_cell.angle_alpha   90.00
_cell.angle_beta   90.00
_cell.angle_gamma   90.00
#
_symmetry.space_group_name_H-M   'P 1'
#
loop_
_entity.id
_entity.type
_entity.pdbx_description
1 polymer ?
#
loop_
_entity_poly.entity_id
_entity_poly.type
_entity_poly.pdbx_seq_one_letter_code
_entity_poly.pdbx_strand_id
1 'polypeptide(L)'
;MKNELNVQLTPDFRLTADDRNFIVKERRLVDPTLAPNWKARLAANPTLDPSPREVWEDAGYYGYTPAGLTAALGTVRIKAAASGNAETLAEFMAQLAAETERIVAALSSGQLRDFDVKLAS
;
A
#
# COMPACT_ATOMS: atom_id res chain seq x y z
N MET A 1 7.00 23.95 4.03
CA MET A 1 5.89 22.97 4.03
C MET A 1 6.48 21.63 3.62
N LYS A 2 6.44 20.59 4.46
CA LYS A 2 6.74 19.22 4.02
C LYS A 2 5.56 18.80 3.15
N ASN A 3 5.77 18.57 1.86
CA ASN A 3 4.82 17.80 1.08
C ASN A 3 4.94 16.36 1.58
N GLU A 4 4.02 15.94 2.44
CA GLU A 4 3.91 14.55 2.87
C GLU A 4 3.47 13.74 1.65
N LEU A 5 4.41 12.96 1.09
CA LEU A 5 4.12 12.03 0.01
C LEU A 5 2.93 11.16 0.43
N ASN A 6 1.86 11.14 -0.37
CA ASN A 6 0.71 10.27 -0.16
C ASN A 6 0.08 9.94 -1.51
N VAL A 7 0.60 8.92 -2.17
CA VAL A 7 0.24 8.53 -3.53
C VAL A 7 -0.49 7.19 -3.49
N GLN A 8 -1.73 7.15 -3.97
CA GLN A 8 -2.43 5.88 -4.19
C GLN A 8 -1.78 5.15 -5.37
N LEU A 9 -1.33 3.91 -5.16
CA LEU A 9 -0.66 3.12 -6.21
C LEU A 9 -1.62 2.14 -6.89
N THR A 10 -2.42 1.44 -6.09
CA THR A 10 -3.48 0.50 -6.52
C THR A 10 -4.68 0.66 -5.57
N PRO A 11 -5.84 0.00 -5.76
CA PRO A 11 -6.94 0.08 -4.79
C PRO A 11 -6.55 -0.31 -3.35
N ASP A 12 -5.58 -1.21 -3.20
CA ASP A 12 -5.19 -1.79 -1.90
C ASP A 12 -3.84 -1.30 -1.38
N PHE A 13 -3.07 -0.55 -2.17
CA PHE A 13 -1.76 -0.04 -1.77
C PHE A 13 -1.61 1.45 -2.03
N ARG A 14 -1.00 2.14 -1.06
CA ARG A 14 -0.55 3.54 -1.19
C ARG A 14 0.90 3.69 -0.73
N LEU A 15 1.59 4.66 -1.30
CA LEU A 15 2.93 5.05 -0.92
C LEU A 15 2.87 6.33 -0.11
N THR A 16 3.46 6.30 1.07
CA THR A 16 3.68 7.48 1.92
C THR A 16 5.17 7.66 2.20
N ALA A 17 5.56 8.76 2.81
CA ALA A 17 6.94 8.93 3.28
C ALA A 17 7.02 9.68 4.62
N ASP A 18 8.04 9.35 5.39
CA ASP A 18 8.52 10.12 6.53
C ASP A 18 9.94 10.67 6.25
N ASP A 19 10.62 11.15 7.29
CA ASP A 19 11.96 11.76 7.16
C ASP A 19 13.07 10.79 6.77
N ARG A 20 12.80 9.48 6.80
CA ARG A 20 13.82 8.42 6.66
C ARG A 20 13.42 7.35 5.65
N ASN A 21 12.13 7.16 5.42
CA ASN A 21 11.59 6.02 4.70
C ASN A 21 10.46 6.41 3.74
N PHE A 22 10.43 5.72 2.61
CA PHE A 22 9.19 5.40 1.94
C PHE A 22 8.45 4.31 2.71
N ILE A 23 7.14 4.48 2.85
CA ILE A 23 6.29 3.60 3.63
C ILE A 23 5.15 3.13 2.73
N VAL A 24 5.11 1.82 2.47
CA VAL A 24 3.99 1.19 1.78
C VAL A 24 2.90 0.92 2.80
N LYS A 25 1.71 1.45 2.54
CA LYS A 25 0.52 1.16 3.34
C LYS A 25 -0.41 0.25 2.56
N GLU A 26 -0.97 -0.74 3.24
CA GLU A 26 -1.91 -1.72 2.68
C GLU A 26 -3.29 -1.51 3.30
N ARG A 27 -4.32 -1.57 2.46
CA ARG A 27 -5.72 -1.47 2.87
C ARG A 27 -6.14 -2.77 3.53
N ARG A 28 -6.73 -2.69 4.72
CA ARG A 28 -7.31 -3.84 5.42
C ARG A 28 -8.69 -3.53 5.93
N LEU A 29 -9.57 -4.52 5.86
CA LEU A 29 -10.84 -4.50 6.55
C LEU A 29 -10.62 -5.09 7.95
N VAL A 30 -10.84 -4.28 8.98
CA VAL A 30 -10.70 -4.70 10.38
C VAL A 30 -12.06 -4.72 11.04
N ASP A 31 -12.39 -5.86 11.64
CA ASP A 31 -13.50 -5.99 12.58
C ASP A 31 -13.00 -5.58 13.98
N PRO A 32 -13.45 -4.45 14.53
CA PRO A 32 -12.99 -3.98 15.84
C PRO A 32 -13.45 -4.89 16.99
N THR A 33 -14.49 -5.69 16.80
CA THR A 33 -15.07 -6.56 17.83
C THR A 33 -14.19 -7.78 18.14
N LEU A 34 -13.30 -8.15 17.22
CA LEU A 34 -12.35 -9.25 17.38
C LEU A 34 -11.11 -8.87 18.21
N ALA A 35 -10.96 -7.60 18.59
CA ALA A 35 -9.85 -7.17 19.43
C ALA A 35 -9.91 -7.84 20.82
N PRO A 36 -8.78 -8.36 21.37
CA PRO A 36 -8.78 -9.01 22.68
C PRO A 36 -9.35 -8.14 23.82
N ASN A 37 -9.21 -6.83 23.69
CA ASN A 37 -9.69 -5.85 24.66
C ASN A 37 -11.05 -5.22 24.30
N TRP A 38 -11.78 -5.72 23.30
CA TRP A 38 -13.04 -5.13 22.83
C TRP A 38 -14.06 -4.92 23.97
N LYS A 39 -14.29 -5.94 24.80
CA LYS A 39 -15.23 -5.84 25.94
C LYS A 39 -14.85 -4.71 26.92
N ALA A 40 -13.56 -4.54 27.21
CA ALA A 40 -13.08 -3.47 28.08
C ALA A 40 -13.27 -2.08 27.43
N ARG A 41 -13.02 -1.97 26.11
CA ARG A 41 -13.23 -0.73 25.35
C ARG A 41 -14.70 -0.33 25.29
N LEU A 42 -15.60 -1.29 25.06
CA LEU A 42 -17.04 -1.07 25.03
C LEU A 42 -17.60 -0.69 26.40
N ALA A 43 -17.09 -1.29 27.49
CA ALA A 43 -17.47 -0.90 28.85
C ALA A 43 -17.03 0.54 29.19
N ALA A 44 -15.84 0.95 28.74
CA ALA A 44 -15.33 2.31 28.94
C ALA A 44 -16.03 3.35 28.05
N ASN A 45 -16.50 2.95 26.87
CA ASN A 45 -17.26 3.80 25.96
C ASN A 45 -18.36 2.97 25.25
N PRO A 46 -19.60 2.98 25.79
CA PRO A 46 -20.72 2.20 25.26
C PRO A 46 -21.19 2.59 23.86
N THR A 47 -20.74 3.72 23.32
CA THR A 47 -21.10 4.19 21.97
C THR A 47 -20.03 3.85 20.93
N LEU A 48 -19.10 2.94 21.22
CA LEU A 48 -18.14 2.46 20.22
C LEU A 48 -18.86 1.79 19.06
N ASP A 49 -18.52 2.19 17.84
CA ASP A 49 -19.01 1.57 16.62
C ASP A 49 -18.38 0.19 16.42
N PRO A 50 -19.18 -0.90 16.38
CA PRO A 50 -18.68 -2.25 16.12
C PRO A 50 -18.49 -2.55 14.63
N SER A 51 -18.90 -1.65 13.73
CA SER A 51 -18.89 -1.93 12.29
C SER A 51 -17.47 -2.17 11.77
N PRO A 52 -17.26 -3.17 10.90
CA PRO A 52 -16.00 -3.34 10.19
C PRO A 52 -15.61 -2.07 9.45
N ARG A 53 -14.32 -1.73 9.49
CA ARG A 53 -13.81 -0.49 8.90
C ARG A 53 -12.53 -0.72 8.12
N GLU A 54 -12.36 0.07 7.08
CA GLU A 54 -11.11 0.11 6.34
C GLU A 54 -10.05 0.88 7.13
N VAL A 55 -8.86 0.28 7.22
CA VAL A 55 -7.68 0.90 7.80
C VAL A 55 -6.50 0.75 6.83
N TRP A 56 -5.58 1.70 6.91
CA TRP A 56 -4.33 1.69 6.16
C TRP A 56 -3.19 1.33 7.11
N GLU A 57 -2.69 0.10 7.03
CA GLU A 57 -1.61 -0.39 7.89
C GLU A 57 -0.27 -0.32 7.18
N ASP A 58 0.81 -0.18 7.97
CA ASP A 58 2.17 -0.27 7.43
C ASP A 58 2.49 -1.68 6.98
N ALA A 59 2.76 -1.83 5.68
CA ALA A 59 3.08 -3.09 5.05
C ALA A 59 4.58 -3.23 4.71
N GLY A 60 5.34 -2.13 4.76
CA GLY A 60 6.79 -2.14 4.56
C GLY A 60 7.42 -0.76 4.66
N TYR A 61 8.68 -0.74 5.09
CA TYR A 61 9.52 0.46 5.21
C TYR A 61 10.74 0.30 4.32
N TYR A 62 11.05 1.32 3.54
CA TYR A 62 12.13 1.31 2.56
C TYR A 62 12.90 2.63 2.67
N GLY A 63 14.23 2.59 2.64
CA GLY A 63 15.03 3.80 2.83
C GLY A 63 14.70 4.89 1.80
N TYR A 64 14.73 6.15 2.21
CA TYR A 64 14.40 7.31 1.36
C TYR A 64 15.50 7.60 0.31
N THR A 65 15.63 6.70 -0.66
CA THR A 65 16.62 6.70 -1.74
C THR A 65 15.97 6.18 -3.03
N PRO A 66 16.53 6.43 -4.22
CA PRO A 66 16.00 5.86 -5.46
C PRO A 66 15.86 4.34 -5.41
N ALA A 67 16.85 3.63 -4.88
CA ALA A 67 16.81 2.17 -4.72
C ALA A 67 15.68 1.73 -3.78
N GLY A 68 15.46 2.45 -2.69
CA GLY A 68 14.36 2.18 -1.76
C GLY A 68 12.98 2.44 -2.37
N LEU A 69 12.84 3.48 -3.20
CA LEU A 69 11.62 3.73 -3.95
C LEU A 69 11.34 2.57 -4.93
N THR A 70 12.34 2.14 -5.70
CA THR A 70 12.21 0.98 -6.60
C THR A 70 11.81 -0.28 -5.84
N ALA A 71 12.40 -0.54 -4.66
CA ALA A 71 12.06 -1.70 -3.84
C ALA A 71 10.62 -1.63 -3.28
N ALA A 72 10.17 -0.45 -2.85
CA ALA A 72 8.82 -0.22 -2.37
C ALA A 72 7.79 -0.53 -3.47
N LEU A 73 7.99 0.04 -4.67
CA LEU A 73 7.12 -0.14 -5.82
C LEU A 73 7.14 -1.59 -6.33
N GLY A 74 8.32 -2.23 -6.35
CA GLY A 74 8.46 -3.64 -6.69
C GLY A 74 7.69 -4.56 -5.75
N THR A 75 7.70 -4.26 -4.44
CA THR A 75 6.92 -5.02 -3.46
C THR A 75 5.43 -4.88 -3.71
N VAL A 76 4.93 -3.65 -3.92
CA VAL A 76 3.51 -3.41 -4.22
C VAL A 76 3.08 -4.16 -5.47
N ARG A 77 3.90 -4.08 -6.53
CA ARG A 77 3.61 -4.76 -7.80
C ARG A 77 3.44 -6.27 -7.62
N ILE A 78 4.36 -6.91 -6.91
CA ILE A 78 4.31 -8.36 -6.66
C ILE A 78 3.10 -8.72 -5.79
N LYS A 79 2.85 -7.98 -4.70
CA LYS A 79 1.71 -8.26 -3.81
C LYS A 79 0.37 -8.06 -4.51
N ALA A 80 0.23 -6.99 -5.30
CA ALA A 80 -1.00 -6.72 -6.05
C ALA A 80 -1.25 -7.81 -7.10
N ALA A 81 -0.24 -8.21 -7.87
CA ALA A 81 -0.37 -9.33 -8.80
C ALA A 81 -0.69 -10.65 -8.08
N ALA A 82 -0.04 -10.93 -6.94
CA ALA A 82 -0.27 -12.16 -6.18
C ALA A 82 -1.65 -12.22 -5.51
N SER A 83 -2.30 -11.07 -5.30
CA SER A 83 -3.69 -11.00 -4.82
C SER A 83 -4.73 -11.31 -5.90
N GLY A 84 -4.30 -11.37 -7.17
CA GLY A 84 -5.13 -11.81 -8.28
C GLY A 84 -5.33 -13.33 -8.31
N ASN A 85 -6.24 -13.78 -9.17
CA ASN A 85 -6.56 -15.21 -9.33
C ASN A 85 -5.73 -15.86 -10.46
N ALA A 86 -4.43 -15.57 -10.54
CA ALA A 86 -3.58 -16.23 -11.53
C ALA A 86 -3.38 -17.71 -11.17
N GLU A 87 -3.71 -18.61 -12.10
CA GLU A 87 -3.50 -20.05 -11.94
C GLU A 87 -2.22 -20.52 -12.64
N THR A 88 -1.69 -19.70 -13.56
CA THR A 88 -0.46 -19.98 -14.30
C THR A 88 0.58 -18.87 -14.14
N LEU A 89 1.85 -19.20 -14.39
CA LEU A 89 2.93 -18.21 -14.44
C LEU A 89 2.67 -17.15 -15.52
N ALA A 90 2.10 -17.54 -16.67
CA ALA A 90 1.79 -16.60 -17.75
C ALA A 90 0.75 -15.56 -17.32
N GLU A 91 -0.31 -15.99 -16.63
CA GLU A 91 -1.33 -15.10 -16.07
C GLU A 91 -0.76 -14.20 -14.97
N PHE A 92 0.08 -14.75 -14.09
CA PHE A 92 0.76 -13.96 -13.07
C PHE A 92 1.65 -12.88 -13.69
N MET A 93 2.42 -13.21 -14.74
CA MET A 93 3.25 -12.24 -15.46
C MET A 93 2.41 -11.17 -16.16
N ALA A 94 1.26 -11.54 -16.74
CA ALA A 94 0.33 -10.56 -17.32
C ALA A 94 -0.26 -9.63 -16.26
N GLN A 95 -0.63 -10.15 -15.09
CA GLN A 95 -1.08 -9.33 -13.96
C GLN A 95 0.04 -8.41 -13.46
N LEU A 96 1.26 -8.92 -13.33
CA LEU A 96 2.44 -8.15 -12.93
C LEU A 96 2.73 -6.99 -13.90
N ALA A 97 2.62 -7.22 -15.21
CA ALA A 97 2.76 -6.19 -16.24
C ALA A 97 1.66 -5.12 -16.10
N ALA A 98 0.40 -5.52 -15.94
CA ALA A 98 -0.72 -4.61 -15.75
C ALA A 98 -0.59 -3.75 -14.46
N GLU A 99 -0.09 -4.33 -13.36
CA GLU A 99 0.22 -3.59 -12.14
C GLU A 99 1.37 -2.59 -12.36
N THR A 100 2.37 -2.95 -13.18
CA THR A 100 3.45 -2.02 -13.55
C THR A 100 2.89 -0.79 -14.23
N GLU A 101 2.04 -0.96 -15.24
CA GLU A 101 1.44 0.16 -15.98
C GLU A 101 0.60 1.05 -15.07
N ARG A 102 -0.21 0.45 -14.19
CA ARG A 102 -1.02 1.21 -13.21
C ARG A 102 -0.15 2.02 -12.26
N ILE A 103 0.91 1.44 -11.71
CA ILE A 103 1.84 2.13 -10.82
C ILE A 103 2.53 3.28 -11.57
N VAL A 104 3.02 3.07 -12.79
CA VAL A 104 3.67 4.11 -13.60
C VAL A 104 2.71 5.27 -13.87
N ALA A 105 1.44 5.00 -14.18
CA ALA A 105 0.41 6.01 -14.37
C ALA A 105 0.12 6.79 -13.07
N ALA A 106 0.05 6.10 -11.93
CA ALA A 106 -0.13 6.73 -10.62
C ALA A 106 1.05 7.64 -10.25
N LEU A 107 2.29 7.22 -10.52
CA LEU A 107 3.49 8.03 -10.29
C LEU A 107 3.53 9.27 -11.17
N SER A 108 3.16 9.13 -12.44
CA SER A 108 3.13 10.22 -13.42
C SER A 108 2.09 11.30 -13.05
N SER A 109 0.98 10.91 -12.42
CA SER A 109 -0.04 11.83 -11.90
C SER A 109 0.27 12.37 -10.49
N GLY A 110 1.04 11.63 -9.69
CA GLY A 110 1.29 11.86 -8.25
C GLY A 110 2.48 12.76 -7.87
N GLN A 111 2.98 13.63 -8.73
CA GLN A 111 4.08 14.59 -8.43
C GLN A 111 5.44 14.00 -8.00
N LEU A 112 5.72 12.69 -8.16
CA LEU A 112 7.05 12.11 -7.91
C LEU A 112 8.05 12.41 -9.05
N ARG A 113 8.21 13.69 -9.41
CA ARG A 113 9.04 14.14 -10.54
C ARG A 113 10.55 14.09 -10.26
N ASP A 114 10.94 13.97 -9.00
CA ASP A 114 12.35 14.03 -8.58
C ASP A 114 13.07 12.66 -8.62
N PHE A 115 12.36 11.57 -8.93
CA PHE A 115 12.93 10.22 -8.98
C PHE A 115 12.72 9.58 -10.35
N ASP A 116 13.81 9.23 -11.04
CA ASP A 116 13.78 8.41 -12.25
C ASP A 116 13.59 6.93 -11.83
N VAL A 117 12.36 6.44 -11.93
CA VAL A 117 12.02 5.06 -11.53
C VAL A 117 12.01 4.16 -12.76
N LYS A 118 12.96 3.22 -12.81
CA LYS A 118 12.94 2.12 -13.78
C LYS A 118 12.32 0.89 -13.16
N LEU A 119 11.06 0.63 -13.46
CA LEU A 119 10.43 -0.67 -13.19
C LEU A 119 10.71 -1.58 -14.39
N ALA A 120 11.20 -2.80 -14.13
CA ALA A 120 11.42 -3.77 -15.19
C ALA A 120 10.09 -4.09 -15.89
N SER A 121 10.09 -4.01 -17.22
CA SER A 121 9.01 -4.44 -18.12
C SER A 121 8.81 -5.94 -18.09
#